data_AF-A0A0F9T6C2-F1
#
_entry.id   AF-A0A0F9T6C2-F1
#
_cell.length_a   1.000
_cell.length_b   1.000
_cell.length_c   1.000
_cell.angle_alpha   90.00
_cell.angle_beta   90.00
_cell.angle_gamma   90.00
#
_symmetry.space_group_name_H-M   'P 1'
#
loop_
_entity.id
_entity.type
_entity.pdbx_description
1 polymer ?
#
loop_
_entity_poly.entity_id
_entity_poly.type
_entity_poly.pdbx_seq_one_letter_code
_entity_poly.pdbx_strand_id
1 'polypeptide(L)'
;MSNELLTQEKIVFTVVQEYLNKNRYFDVNEITPFIVSRFRLSSININIKGIEEILRSLVKKKIIVEGSKLSIDEILNNEKRKIIYQFILNNPGTYFYKIVTQLGISNHVVVWHLKMLLKFDLIQVEKVENHDV
;
A
#
# COMPACT_ATOMS: atom_id res chain seq x y z
N MET A 1 -0.22 -7.37 -13.22
CA MET A 1 -0.95 -6.15 -13.62
C MET A 1 -0.09 -4.95 -13.25
N SER A 2 0.70 -4.44 -14.20
CA SER A 2 1.40 -3.17 -14.05
C SER A 2 0.37 -2.05 -14.28
N ASN A 3 -0.07 -1.40 -13.21
CA ASN A 3 -0.75 -0.11 -13.33
C ASN A 3 0.29 0.88 -13.85
N GLU A 4 0.36 1.05 -15.17
CA GLU A 4 1.31 2.00 -15.75
C GLU A 4 0.93 3.41 -15.29
N LEU A 5 1.81 4.00 -14.48
CA LEU A 5 1.65 5.37 -14.01
C LEU A 5 1.86 6.34 -15.17
N LEU A 6 0.99 7.34 -15.26
CA LEU A 6 1.20 8.48 -16.15
C LEU A 6 2.49 9.22 -15.72
N THR A 7 3.13 9.94 -16.64
CA THR A 7 4.39 10.65 -16.37
C THR A 7 4.31 11.56 -15.14
N GLN A 8 3.21 12.30 -14.98
CA GLN A 8 3.01 13.18 -13.83
C GLN A 8 2.80 12.39 -12.52
N GLU A 9 2.13 11.24 -12.56
CA GLU A 9 1.97 10.37 -11.40
C GLU A 9 3.32 9.80 -10.96
N LYS A 10 4.20 9.41 -11.90
CA LYS A 10 5.58 8.96 -11.58
C LYS A 10 6.36 10.05 -10.86
N ILE A 11 6.31 11.29 -11.38
CA ILE A 11 7.02 12.43 -10.79
C ILE A 11 6.51 12.72 -9.37
N VAL A 12 5.20 12.81 -9.17
CA VAL A 12 4.62 13.02 -7.84
C VAL A 12 4.97 11.85 -6.92
N PHE A 13 4.86 10.61 -7.39
CA PHE A 13 5.16 9.43 -6.61
C PHE A 13 6.62 9.39 -6.13
N THR A 14 7.59 9.81 -6.94
CA THR A 14 8.99 9.97 -6.51
C THR A 14 9.11 10.93 -5.32
N VAL A 15 8.44 12.09 -5.39
CA VAL A 15 8.44 13.05 -4.28
C VAL A 15 7.72 12.48 -3.05
N VAL A 16 6.67 11.67 -3.26
CA VAL A 16 6.01 10.96 -2.16
C VAL A 16 6.96 9.98 -1.47
N GLN A 17 7.73 9.20 -2.21
CA GLN A 17 8.73 8.31 -1.64
C GLN A 17 9.81 9.07 -0.86
N GLU A 18 10.30 10.20 -1.38
CA GLU A 18 11.22 11.08 -0.64
C GLU A 18 10.63 11.56 0.69
N TYR A 19 9.35 11.95 0.68
CA TYR A 19 8.64 12.36 1.89
C TYR A 19 8.49 11.19 2.87
N LEU A 20 8.07 10.01 2.42
CA LEU A 20 7.88 8.84 3.27
C LEU A 20 9.18 8.35 3.89
N ASN A 21 10.32 8.52 3.24
CA ASN A 21 11.62 8.20 3.82
C ASN A 21 11.94 9.04 5.07
N LYS A 22 11.41 10.27 5.14
CA LYS A 22 11.66 11.23 6.23
C LYS A 22 10.55 11.27 7.27
N ASN A 23 9.37 10.75 6.95
CA ASN A 23 8.17 10.85 7.79
C ASN A 23 7.68 9.48 8.27
N ARG A 24 6.84 9.47 9.31
CA ARG A 24 6.35 8.23 9.92
C ARG A 24 5.22 7.56 9.12
N TYR A 25 4.45 8.35 8.39
CA TYR A 25 3.29 7.89 7.63
C TYR A 25 2.97 8.86 6.49
N PHE A 26 2.19 8.39 5.53
CA PHE A 26 1.56 9.22 4.50
C PHE A 26 0.33 9.93 5.06
N ASP A 27 0.30 11.26 4.94
CA ASP A 27 -0.89 12.09 5.13
C ASP A 27 -1.02 13.10 3.99
N VAL A 28 -2.20 13.17 3.36
CA VAL A 28 -2.43 14.03 2.18
C VAL A 28 -2.27 15.51 2.50
N ASN A 29 -2.72 15.95 3.68
CA ASN A 29 -2.64 17.36 4.08
C ASN A 29 -1.22 17.76 4.43
N GLU A 30 -0.48 16.87 5.10
CA GLU A 30 0.92 17.12 5.48
C GLU A 30 1.86 17.12 4.27
N ILE A 31 1.61 16.27 3.27
CA ILE A 31 2.50 16.11 2.11
C ILE A 31 2.28 17.15 1.01
N THR A 32 1.07 17.69 0.88
CA THR A 32 0.73 18.61 -0.21
C THR A 32 1.64 19.86 -0.22
N PRO A 33 1.89 20.55 0.91
CA PRO A 33 2.84 21.66 0.97
C PRO A 33 4.28 21.26 0.59
N PHE A 34 4.70 20.05 0.94
CA PHE A 34 6.01 19.52 0.60
C PHE A 34 6.18 19.35 -0.91
N ILE A 35 5.19 18.76 -1.59
CA ILE A 35 5.21 18.56 -3.05
C ILE A 35 5.22 19.91 -3.77
N VAL A 36 4.35 20.84 -3.35
CA VAL A 36 4.30 22.20 -3.93
C VAL A 36 5.65 22.91 -3.81
N SER A 37 6.29 22.84 -2.64
CA SER A 37 7.61 23.43 -2.44
C SER A 37 8.70 22.80 -3.32
N ARG A 38 8.64 21.48 -3.56
CA ARG A 38 9.59 20.78 -4.44
C ARG A 38 9.37 21.14 -5.90
N PHE A 39 8.12 21.25 -6.35
CA PHE A 39 7.80 21.57 -7.74
C PHE A 39 8.03 23.04 -8.09
N ARG A 40 7.95 23.96 -7.13
CA ARG A 40 8.35 25.37 -7.37
C ARG A 40 9.81 25.50 -7.80
N LEU A 41 10.67 24.57 -7.38
CA LEU A 41 12.10 24.55 -7.71
C LEU A 41 12.40 23.76 -8.99
N SER A 42 11.39 23.17 -9.64
CA SER A 42 11.53 22.42 -10.88
C SER A 42 10.77 23.08 -12.03
N SER A 43 11.07 22.70 -13.27
CA SER A 43 10.37 23.16 -14.47
C SER A 43 8.97 22.53 -14.65
N ILE A 44 8.40 21.96 -13.59
CA ILE A 44 7.14 21.20 -13.62
C ILE A 44 5.96 22.15 -13.42
N ASN A 45 5.13 22.32 -14.46
CA ASN A 45 3.92 23.13 -14.41
C ASN A 45 2.71 22.30 -13.93
N ILE A 46 2.62 22.02 -12.63
CA ILE A 46 1.46 21.36 -12.01
C ILE A 46 0.96 22.26 -10.88
N ASN A 47 -0.32 22.62 -10.93
CA ASN A 47 -0.96 23.43 -9.88
C ASN A 47 -1.39 22.54 -8.68
N ILE A 48 -1.80 23.18 -7.58
CA ILE A 48 -2.18 22.47 -6.34
C ILE A 48 -3.31 21.47 -6.59
N LYS A 49 -4.33 21.85 -7.38
CA LYS A 49 -5.46 20.95 -7.71
C LYS A 49 -4.99 19.69 -8.46
N GLY A 50 -4.08 19.86 -9.42
CA GLY A 50 -3.48 18.73 -10.15
C GLY A 50 -2.67 17.81 -9.24
N ILE A 51 -1.94 18.36 -8.27
CA ILE A 51 -1.24 17.55 -7.25
C ILE A 51 -2.25 16.75 -6.43
N GLU A 52 -3.32 17.37 -5.93
CA GLU A 52 -4.36 16.68 -5.17
C GLU A 52 -5.05 15.58 -5.98
N GLU A 53 -5.36 15.83 -7.25
CA GLU A 53 -5.93 14.84 -8.16
C GLU A 53 -4.99 13.65 -8.37
N ILE A 54 -3.69 13.91 -8.54
CA ILE A 54 -2.67 12.86 -8.66
C ILE A 54 -2.57 12.06 -7.36
N LEU A 55 -2.50 12.72 -6.20
CA LEU A 55 -2.48 12.03 -4.89
C LEU A 55 -3.73 11.15 -4.71
N ARG A 56 -4.91 11.66 -5.06
CA ARG A 56 -6.15 10.88 -5.05
C ARG A 56 -6.07 9.68 -6.00
N SER A 57 -5.50 9.84 -7.19
CA SER A 57 -5.28 8.73 -8.13
C SER A 57 -4.34 7.67 -7.55
N LEU A 58 -3.21 8.06 -6.96
CA LEU A 58 -2.25 7.15 -6.33
C LEU A 58 -2.90 6.37 -5.16
N VAL A 59 -3.70 7.04 -4.32
CA VAL A 59 -4.46 6.40 -3.24
C VAL A 59 -5.50 5.44 -3.79
N LYS A 60 -6.26 5.85 -4.81
CA LYS A 60 -7.28 5.00 -5.47
C LYS A 60 -6.66 3.74 -6.08
N LYS A 61 -5.46 3.86 -6.67
CA LYS A 61 -4.68 2.74 -7.23
C LYS A 61 -3.97 1.90 -6.17
N LYS A 62 -4.13 2.22 -4.87
CA LYS A 62 -3.43 1.57 -3.74
C LYS A 62 -1.91 1.63 -3.84
N ILE A 63 -1.36 2.57 -4.60
CA ILE A 63 0.10 2.76 -4.71
C ILE A 63 0.65 3.35 -3.40
N ILE A 64 -0.13 4.22 -2.77
CA ILE A 64 0.09 4.76 -1.43
C ILE A 64 -1.21 4.67 -0.65
N VAL A 65 -1.14 4.62 0.68
CA VAL A 65 -2.35 4.57 1.53
C VAL A 65 -2.15 5.40 2.78
N GLU A 66 -3.18 6.18 3.14
CA GLU A 66 -3.23 6.99 4.36
C GLU A 66 -2.77 6.24 5.61
N GLY A 67 -1.93 6.86 6.43
CA GLY A 67 -1.41 6.27 7.66
C GLY A 67 -0.43 5.11 7.45
N SER A 68 0.03 4.85 6.21
CA SER A 68 1.11 3.90 5.91
C SER A 68 2.38 4.65 5.56
N LYS A 69 3.54 4.16 6.03
CA LYS A 69 4.85 4.61 5.54
C LYS A 69 5.21 3.96 4.20
N LEU A 70 4.63 2.81 3.90
CA LEU A 70 4.98 2.00 2.73
C LEU A 70 4.15 2.38 1.52
N SER A 71 4.78 2.32 0.35
CA SER A 71 4.15 2.23 -0.96
C SER A 71 3.92 0.77 -1.38
N ILE A 72 3.12 0.54 -2.43
CA ILE A 72 2.76 -0.80 -2.91
C ILE A 72 3.99 -1.67 -3.22
N ASP A 73 5.01 -1.08 -3.84
CA ASP A 73 6.23 -1.79 -4.25
C ASP A 73 7.06 -2.24 -3.04
N GLU A 74 6.87 -1.61 -1.88
CA GLU A 74 7.58 -1.95 -0.65
C GLU A 74 6.82 -2.99 0.19
N ILE A 75 5.57 -3.32 -0.17
CA ILE A 75 4.76 -4.20 0.65
C ILE A 75 5.38 -5.59 0.76
N LEU A 76 5.89 -6.14 -0.34
CA LEU A 76 6.46 -7.49 -0.35
C LEU A 76 7.97 -7.53 -0.03
N ASN A 77 8.59 -6.41 0.35
CA ASN A 77 10.00 -6.37 0.79
C ASN A 77 10.20 -6.98 2.18
N ASN A 78 9.14 -7.16 2.96
CA ASN A 78 9.20 -7.84 4.24
C ASN A 78 9.05 -9.36 4.05
N GLU A 79 10.08 -10.13 4.38
CA GLU A 79 10.11 -11.59 4.18
C GLU A 79 8.93 -12.33 4.81
N LYS A 80 8.54 -12.00 6.05
CA LYS A 80 7.38 -12.63 6.69
C LYS A 80 6.08 -12.30 5.95
N ARG A 81 5.91 -11.05 5.52
CA ARG A 81 4.74 -10.64 4.73
C ARG A 81 4.70 -11.36 3.38
N LYS A 82 5.86 -11.47 2.72
CA LYS A 82 6.01 -12.16 1.43
C LYS A 82 5.67 -13.64 1.54
N ILE A 83 6.18 -14.34 2.56
CA ILE A 83 5.87 -15.75 2.80
C ILE A 83 4.37 -15.94 3.08
N ILE A 84 3.76 -15.08 3.91
CA ILE A 84 2.31 -15.12 4.17
C ILE A 84 1.52 -14.93 2.87
N TYR A 85 1.88 -13.94 2.06
CA TYR A 85 1.24 -13.66 0.78
C TYR A 85 1.34 -14.85 -0.19
N GLN A 86 2.54 -15.43 -0.34
CA GLN A 86 2.76 -16.62 -1.18
C GLN A 86 1.99 -17.83 -0.67
N PHE A 87 1.91 -18.03 0.65
CA PHE A 87 1.11 -19.10 1.23
C PHE A 87 -0.37 -18.97 0.87
N ILE A 88 -0.93 -17.76 0.92
CA ILE A 88 -2.31 -17.48 0.53
C ILE A 88 -2.53 -17.73 -0.96
N LEU A 89 -1.60 -17.29 -1.83
CA LEU A 89 -1.67 -17.56 -3.27
C LEU A 89 -1.68 -19.06 -3.59
N ASN A 90 -0.87 -19.84 -2.87
CA ASN A 90 -0.79 -21.29 -3.05
C ASN A 90 -1.94 -22.05 -2.37
N ASN A 91 -2.68 -21.40 -1.46
CA ASN A 91 -3.78 -21.99 -0.69
C ASN A 91 -4.99 -21.03 -0.64
N PRO A 92 -5.65 -20.76 -1.78
CA PRO A 92 -6.84 -19.91 -1.80
C PRO A 92 -7.94 -20.48 -0.90
N GLY A 93 -8.71 -19.60 -0.26
CA GLY A 93 -9.71 -20.00 0.75
C GLY A 93 -9.13 -20.46 2.09
N THR A 94 -7.82 -20.28 2.33
CA THR A 94 -7.22 -20.53 3.64
C THR A 94 -7.81 -19.64 4.74
N TYR A 95 -7.66 -20.06 5.98
CA TYR A 95 -8.13 -19.33 7.16
C TYR A 95 -6.97 -19.02 8.11
N PHE A 96 -7.19 -18.04 8.98
CA PHE A 96 -6.17 -17.46 9.87
C PHE A 96 -5.32 -18.51 10.61
N TYR A 97 -5.96 -19.47 11.28
CA TYR A 97 -5.24 -20.49 12.06
C TYR A 97 -4.38 -21.41 11.19
N LYS A 98 -4.76 -21.69 9.94
CA LYS A 98 -3.95 -22.48 9.01
C LYS A 98 -2.67 -21.73 8.64
N ILE A 99 -2.74 -20.42 8.43
CA ILE A 99 -1.57 -19.57 8.15
C ILE A 99 -0.60 -19.58 9.35
N VAL A 100 -1.12 -19.33 10.56
CA VAL A 100 -0.32 -19.31 11.79
C VAL A 100 0.42 -20.62 12.01
N THR A 101 -0.31 -21.74 11.94
CA THR A 101 0.24 -23.08 12.24
C THR A 101 1.22 -23.57 11.19
N GLN A 102 0.93 -23.37 9.90
CA GLN A 102 1.79 -23.85 8.81
C GLN A 102 3.07 -23.02 8.66
N LEU A 103 3.04 -21.72 8.97
CA LEU A 103 4.20 -20.84 8.84
C LEU A 103 4.97 -20.66 10.15
N GLY A 104 4.42 -21.09 11.28
CA GLY A 104 5.04 -20.90 12.60
C GLY A 104 5.20 -19.43 13.01
N ILE A 105 4.36 -18.54 12.47
CA ILE A 105 4.40 -17.09 12.73
C ILE A 105 3.40 -16.75 13.83
N SER A 106 3.79 -15.92 14.80
CA SER A 106 2.91 -15.54 15.90
C SER A 106 1.65 -14.79 15.46
N ASN A 107 0.55 -15.00 16.18
CA ASN A 107 -0.77 -14.41 15.87
C ASN A 107 -0.71 -12.91 15.59
N HIS A 108 -0.07 -12.12 16.48
CA HIS A 108 0.02 -10.67 16.33
C HIS A 108 0.75 -10.27 15.04
N VAL A 109 1.81 -11.00 14.68
CA VAL A 109 2.60 -10.75 13.47
C VAL A 109 1.77 -11.08 12.24
N VAL A 110 1.08 -12.23 12.20
CA VAL A 110 0.17 -12.59 11.12
C VAL A 110 -0.94 -11.56 10.96
N VAL A 111 -1.61 -11.14 12.05
CA VAL A 111 -2.66 -10.10 12.01
C VAL A 111 -2.14 -8.81 11.39
N TRP A 112 -0.95 -8.34 11.80
CA TRP A 112 -0.38 -7.12 11.24
C TRP A 112 -0.08 -7.25 9.74
N HIS A 113 0.51 -8.38 9.32
CA HIS A 113 0.81 -8.62 7.91
C HIS A 113 -0.47 -8.73 7.06
N LEU A 114 -1.49 -9.45 7.53
CA LEU A 114 -2.78 -9.55 6.84
C LEU A 114 -3.46 -8.18 6.71
N LYS A 115 -3.46 -7.36 7.76
CA LYS A 115 -3.98 -5.99 7.71
C LYS A 115 -3.27 -5.15 6.64
N MET A 116 -1.94 -5.28 6.52
CA MET A 116 -1.17 -4.58 5.49
C MET A 116 -1.49 -5.09 4.08
N LEU A 117 -1.58 -6.40 3.88
CA LEU A 117 -1.94 -6.98 2.58
C LEU A 117 -3.36 -6.58 2.15
N LEU A 118 -4.32 -6.57 3.08
CA LEU A 118 -5.69 -6.09 2.85
C LEU A 118 -5.74 -4.60 2.52
N LYS A 119 -4.97 -3.78 3.25
CA LYS A 119 -4.96 -2.31 3.07
C LYS A 119 -4.52 -1.90 1.67
N PHE A 120 -3.69 -2.72 1.02
CA PHE A 120 -3.15 -2.53 -0.33
C PHE A 120 -3.85 -3.39 -1.39
N ASP A 121 -5.00 -4.00 -1.07
CA ASP A 121 -5.80 -4.85 -1.95
C ASP A 121 -5.02 -6.04 -2.57
N LEU A 122 -3.99 -6.54 -1.89
CA LEU A 122 -3.24 -7.72 -2.34
C LEU A 122 -3.96 -9.04 -1.99
N ILE A 123 -4.80 -9.02 -0.97
CA ILE A 123 -5.65 -10.14 -0.58
C ILE A 123 -7.06 -9.64 -0.25
N GLN A 124 -8.02 -10.54 -0.23
CA GLN A 124 -9.39 -10.28 0.21
C GLN A 124 -9.79 -11.27 1.29
N VAL A 125 -10.73 -10.88 2.14
CA VAL A 125 -11.30 -11.74 3.18
C VAL A 125 -12.81 -11.76 2.98
N GLU A 126 -13.37 -12.95 2.95
CA GLU A 126 -14.80 -13.20 2.86
C GLU A 126 -15.24 -14.00 4.08
N LYS A 127 -16.41 -13.66 4.63
CA LYS A 127 -17.03 -14.45 5.70
C LYS A 127 -17.88 -15.51 5.04
N VAL A 128 -17.50 -16.78 5.23
CA VAL A 128 -18.32 -17.91 4.82
C VAL A 128 -19.29 -18.21 5.96
N GLU A 129 -20.59 -18.10 5.70
CA GLU A 129 -21.62 -18.59 6.62
C GLU A 129 -21.81 -20.09 6.35
N ASN A 130 -21.94 -20.89 7.40
CA ASN A 130 -22.24 -22.31 7.25
C ASN A 130 -23.64 -22.44 6.66
N HIS A 131 -23.73 -22.73 5.38
CA HIS A 131 -24.93 -23.37 4.84
C HIS A 131 -24.82 -24.85 5.20
N ASP A 132 -25.65 -25.29 6.14
CA ASP A 132 -25.92 -26.71 6.34
C ASP A 132 -26.36 -27.29 4.99
N VAL A 133 -25.58 -28.22 4.43
CA VAL A 133 -25.89 -29.01 3.23
C VAL A 133 -26.48 -30.34 3.66
#